data_AF-A0A6A4RI45-F1
#
_entry.id   AF-A0A6A4RI45-F1
#
_cell.length_a   1.000
_cell.length_b   1.000
_cell.length_c   1.000
_cell.angle_alpha   90.00
_cell.angle_beta   90.00
_cell.angle_gamma   90.00
#
_symmetry.space_group_name_H-M   'P 1'
#
loop_
_entity.id
_entity.type
_entity.pdbx_description
1 polymer ?
#
loop_
_entity_poly.entity_id
_entity_poly.type
_entity_poly.pdbx_seq_one_letter_code
_entity_poly.pdbx_strand_id
1 'polypeptide(L)'
;MKLLKTFVAAGFLTVGVNAATASQSNAIVALYSGTNGLTAQTAQDLGCSVYRSGPIFAQQGSLKVDDPTSYAVLTCDNPVLENADSRAQLRGTVAVFEGDLSLFPAASDSAGIEERQYILKLGYYNNIDITQRDADLTTLGSIAEQRDGHWINEAFLNVDDAMGIATPDEVVVIYYETADQAIAFRDNNQDMLEKVGAFNRAHLTGFTYLVGAAEQ
;
A
#
# COMPACT_ATOMS: atom_id res chain seq x y z
N MET A 1 -27.13 13.60 15.52
CA MET A 1 -26.64 12.22 15.76
C MET A 1 -25.50 11.95 14.79
N LYS A 2 -24.31 11.58 15.25
CA LYS A 2 -23.20 11.18 14.36
C LYS A 2 -23.49 9.76 13.87
N LEU A 3 -23.78 9.60 12.58
CA LEU A 3 -23.74 8.30 11.92
C LEU A 3 -22.28 7.90 11.78
N LEU A 4 -21.81 6.96 12.62
CA LEU A 4 -20.62 6.19 12.28
C LEU A 4 -20.98 5.34 11.05
N LYS A 5 -20.62 5.82 9.86
CA LYS A 5 -20.55 4.95 8.69
C LYS A 5 -19.39 3.99 8.93
N THR A 6 -19.70 2.71 9.16
CA THR A 6 -18.70 1.65 9.25
C THR A 6 -17.99 1.56 7.91
N PHE A 7 -16.77 2.09 7.82
CA PHE A 7 -15.95 1.96 6.61
C PHE A 7 -15.55 0.50 6.46
N VAL A 8 -16.06 -0.16 5.41
CA VAL A 8 -15.60 -1.46 4.96
C VAL A 8 -14.66 -1.23 3.77
N ALA A 9 -13.42 -0.86 4.09
CA ALA A 9 -12.28 -0.92 3.17
C ALA A 9 -11.92 -2.41 2.95
N ALA A 10 -12.74 -3.09 2.13
CA ALA A 10 -12.37 -4.38 1.58
C ALA A 10 -11.08 -4.26 0.76
N GLY A 11 -10.43 -5.41 0.56
CA GLY A 11 -9.07 -5.45 0.05
C GLY A 11 -8.86 -5.29 -1.45
N PHE A 12 -7.58 -5.16 -1.82
CA PHE A 12 -7.15 -4.98 -3.19
C PHE A 12 -5.79 -5.64 -3.40
N LEU A 13 -5.56 -6.20 -4.59
CA LEU A 13 -4.25 -6.74 -4.98
C LEU A 13 -3.93 -6.38 -6.43
N THR A 14 -2.67 -6.61 -6.78
CA THR A 14 -2.16 -6.87 -8.13
C THR A 14 -2.92 -8.05 -8.79
N VAL A 15 -2.65 -8.51 -10.02
CA VAL A 15 -1.78 -7.97 -11.09
C VAL A 15 -2.72 -7.63 -12.25
N GLY A 16 -2.65 -6.38 -12.73
CA GLY A 16 -3.27 -5.99 -14.01
C GLY A 16 -2.30 -6.20 -15.17
N VAL A 17 -2.78 -6.25 -16.42
CA VAL A 17 -1.97 -6.61 -17.62
C VAL A 17 -0.92 -5.54 -18.00
N ASN A 18 -0.75 -4.53 -17.15
CA ASN A 18 0.26 -3.50 -17.24
C ASN A 18 1.59 -3.98 -16.64
N ALA A 19 2.55 -4.33 -17.50
CA ALA A 19 3.92 -4.59 -17.08
C ALA A 19 4.51 -3.39 -16.30
N ALA A 20 5.25 -3.67 -15.22
CA ALA A 20 5.95 -2.64 -14.46
C ALA A 20 6.93 -1.88 -15.39
N THR A 21 6.91 -0.56 -15.31
CA THR A 21 7.66 0.33 -16.22
C THR A 21 9.05 0.68 -15.70
N ALA A 22 9.26 0.57 -14.39
CA ALA A 22 10.55 0.69 -13.73
C ALA A 22 10.61 -0.23 -12.50
N SER A 23 11.81 -0.73 -12.19
CA SER A 23 12.15 -1.32 -10.90
C SER A 23 13.22 -0.47 -10.23
N GLN A 24 13.05 -0.17 -8.94
CA GLN A 24 14.03 0.51 -8.11
C GLN A 24 14.42 -0.42 -6.97
N SER A 25 15.70 -0.76 -6.89
CA SER A 25 16.25 -1.49 -5.74
C SER A 25 16.51 -0.54 -4.58
N ASN A 26 16.27 -1.01 -3.35
CA ASN A 26 16.32 -0.25 -2.11
C ASN A 26 15.24 0.86 -2.06
N ALA A 27 13.98 0.45 -1.99
CA ALA A 27 12.88 1.34 -1.63
C ALA A 27 12.37 1.02 -0.24
N ILE A 28 11.85 2.04 0.47
CA ILE A 28 11.19 1.83 1.75
C ILE A 28 9.76 2.38 1.78
N VAL A 29 8.86 1.64 2.42
CA VAL A 29 7.57 2.16 2.89
C VAL A 29 7.66 2.35 4.40
N ALA A 30 7.61 3.60 4.84
CA ALA A 30 7.65 3.98 6.25
C ALA A 30 6.26 4.44 6.73
N LEU A 31 5.83 3.93 7.89
CA LEU A 31 4.61 4.32 8.58
C LEU A 31 4.96 5.07 9.86
N TYR A 32 4.36 6.24 10.10
CA TYR A 32 4.64 7.09 11.25
C TYR A 32 3.41 7.22 12.16
N SER A 33 3.60 7.65 13.41
CA SER A 33 2.50 7.87 14.36
C SER A 33 2.54 9.24 15.04
N GLY A 34 1.36 9.70 15.45
CA GLY A 34 1.16 11.00 16.08
C GLY A 34 1.48 12.17 15.14
N THR A 35 2.23 13.14 15.65
CA THR A 35 2.76 14.28 14.88
C THR A 35 4.12 14.01 14.24
N ASN A 36 4.66 12.80 14.39
CA ASN A 36 5.85 12.41 13.65
C ASN A 36 5.42 12.07 12.23
N GLY A 37 6.17 12.56 11.26
CA GLY A 37 5.99 12.27 9.85
C GLY A 37 7.34 12.35 9.15
N LEU A 38 7.35 12.03 7.86
CA LEU A 38 8.53 12.25 7.04
C LEU A 38 8.90 13.75 7.04
N THR A 39 10.17 14.06 7.32
CA THR A 39 10.70 15.40 7.07
C THR A 39 11.63 15.38 5.86
N ALA A 40 11.73 16.51 5.15
CA ALA A 40 12.67 16.65 4.04
C ALA A 40 14.12 16.39 4.46
N GLN A 41 14.48 16.71 5.72
CA GLN A 41 15.80 16.40 6.28
C GLN A 41 15.98 14.89 6.47
N THR A 42 14.98 14.19 7.03
CA THR A 42 15.00 12.73 7.19
C THR A 42 15.17 12.02 5.84
N ALA A 43 14.47 12.46 4.79
CA ALA A 43 14.65 11.90 3.45
C ALA A 43 16.08 12.10 2.93
N GLN A 44 16.65 13.30 3.09
CA GLN A 44 18.02 13.62 2.68
C GLN A 44 19.08 12.84 3.49
N ASP A 45 18.92 12.74 4.81
CA ASP A 45 19.84 12.02 5.71
C ASP A 45 19.86 10.51 5.44
N LEU A 46 18.76 9.96 4.91
CA LEU A 46 18.66 8.56 4.45
C LEU A 46 19.19 8.35 3.03
N GLY A 47 19.47 9.41 2.27
CA GLY A 47 19.80 9.30 0.84
C GLY A 47 18.60 8.81 0.01
N CYS A 48 17.39 9.26 0.34
CA CYS A 48 16.16 8.85 -0.33
C CYS A 48 15.40 10.01 -0.97
N SER A 49 14.76 9.72 -2.10
CA SER A 49 13.76 10.59 -2.75
C SER A 49 12.35 10.17 -2.35
N VAL A 50 11.47 11.15 -2.16
CA VAL A 50 10.05 10.90 -1.83
C VAL A 50 9.29 10.57 -3.10
N TYR A 51 8.70 9.38 -3.15
CA TYR A 51 7.84 8.96 -4.26
C TYR A 51 6.37 9.33 -3.99
N ARG A 52 5.87 9.01 -2.79
CA ARG A 52 4.51 9.32 -2.32
C ARG A 52 4.50 9.49 -0.81
N SER A 53 3.72 10.39 -0.27
CA SER A 53 3.46 10.49 1.17
C SER A 53 2.08 11.05 1.44
N GLY A 54 1.59 10.90 2.65
CA GLY A 54 0.35 11.55 3.09
C GLY A 54 -0.24 10.94 4.36
N PRO A 55 -1.40 11.45 4.82
CA PRO A 55 -2.04 11.01 6.05
C PRO A 55 -2.73 9.66 5.87
N ILE A 56 -2.76 8.87 6.95
CA ILE A 56 -3.61 7.68 7.09
C ILE A 56 -4.78 8.07 7.99
N PHE A 57 -6.00 7.76 7.55
CA PHE A 57 -7.23 8.08 8.29
C PHE A 57 -8.13 6.87 8.59
N ALA A 58 -7.84 5.70 8.01
CA ALA A 58 -8.48 4.45 8.40
C ALA A 58 -7.56 3.23 8.24
N GLN A 59 -7.81 2.20 9.04
CA GLN A 59 -7.16 0.90 8.95
C GLN A 59 -8.21 -0.21 8.95
N GLN A 60 -8.07 -1.22 8.07
CA GLN A 60 -8.90 -2.43 8.09
C GLN A 60 -8.09 -3.68 7.77
N GLY A 61 -8.21 -4.71 8.62
CA GLY A 61 -7.65 -6.02 8.33
C GLY A 61 -7.66 -6.95 9.53
N SER A 62 -6.98 -8.10 9.38
CA SER A 62 -6.66 -9.00 10.48
C SER A 62 -5.37 -8.58 11.21
N LEU A 63 -4.43 -7.95 10.50
CA LEU A 63 -3.26 -7.30 11.07
C LEU A 63 -3.64 -5.92 11.59
N LYS A 64 -3.06 -5.52 12.71
CA LYS A 64 -3.04 -4.14 13.18
C LYS A 64 -1.61 -3.61 13.14
N VAL A 65 -1.41 -2.50 12.45
CA VAL A 65 -0.31 -1.57 12.73
C VAL A 65 -0.79 -0.62 13.84
N ASP A 66 0.05 -0.33 14.82
CA ASP A 66 -0.30 0.50 15.96
C ASP A 66 -0.33 1.98 15.58
N ASP A 67 -1.54 2.57 15.62
CA ASP A 67 -1.86 3.98 15.38
C ASP A 67 -1.05 4.71 14.27
N PRO A 68 -0.98 4.18 13.03
CA PRO A 68 -0.32 4.87 11.93
C PRO A 68 -1.14 6.11 11.52
N THR A 69 -0.50 7.28 11.53
CA THR A 69 -1.11 8.58 11.18
C THR A 69 -0.67 9.10 9.82
N SER A 70 0.47 8.64 9.29
CA SER A 70 0.94 8.98 7.94
C SER A 70 1.85 7.87 7.36
N TYR A 71 2.03 7.91 6.04
CA TYR A 71 2.94 7.04 5.32
C TYR A 71 3.90 7.83 4.44
N ALA A 72 5.03 7.21 4.11
CA ALA A 72 5.91 7.61 3.02
C ALA A 72 6.35 6.37 2.23
N VAL A 73 6.36 6.49 0.91
CA VAL A 73 6.99 5.59 -0.04
C VAL A 73 8.22 6.33 -0.57
N LEU A 74 9.40 5.76 -0.37
CA LEU A 74 10.69 6.36 -0.67
C LEU A 74 11.50 5.43 -1.57
N THR A 75 12.29 5.99 -2.48
CA THR A 75 13.32 5.27 -3.24
C THR A 75 14.69 5.77 -2.78
N CYS A 76 15.60 4.87 -2.42
CA CYS A 76 16.85 5.19 -1.73
C CYS A 76 18.08 4.74 -2.53
N ASP A 77 19.17 5.50 -2.41
CA ASP A 77 20.42 5.17 -3.13
C ASP A 77 21.10 3.89 -2.61
N ASN A 78 20.81 3.49 -1.36
CA ASN A 78 21.43 2.38 -0.65
C ASN A 78 20.43 1.72 0.33
N PRO A 79 20.66 0.46 0.78
CA PRO A 79 19.89 -0.16 1.87
C PRO A 79 19.87 0.68 3.15
N VAL A 80 18.68 0.90 3.70
CA VAL A 80 18.41 1.69 4.88
C VAL A 80 18.33 0.83 6.14
N LEU A 81 17.64 -0.31 6.08
CA LEU A 81 17.42 -1.17 7.25
C LEU A 81 18.63 -2.01 7.61
N GLU A 82 19.56 -2.29 6.70
CA GLU A 82 20.84 -2.91 7.06
C GLU A 82 21.79 -1.94 7.81
N ASN A 83 21.70 -0.63 7.52
CA ASN A 83 22.61 0.39 8.05
C ASN A 83 22.14 0.94 9.43
N ALA A 84 23.00 0.85 10.45
CA ALA A 84 22.67 1.29 11.81
C ALA A 84 22.44 2.81 11.96
N ASP A 85 23.16 3.63 11.21
CA ASP A 85 23.04 5.08 11.25
C ASP A 85 21.80 5.55 10.47
N SER A 86 21.50 4.91 9.34
CA SER A 86 20.25 5.14 8.60
C SER A 86 19.02 4.71 9.41
N ARG A 87 19.03 3.51 10.01
CA ARG A 87 17.99 3.07 10.97
C ARG A 87 17.79 4.06 12.12
N ALA A 88 18.84 4.74 12.58
CA ALA A 88 18.72 5.72 13.66
C ALA A 88 17.92 6.98 13.28
N GLN A 89 17.76 7.28 11.99
CA GLN A 89 16.89 8.37 11.51
C GLN A 89 15.41 8.02 11.53
N LEU A 90 15.07 6.73 11.56
CA LEU A 90 13.69 6.22 11.50
C LEU A 90 12.98 6.20 12.87
N ARG A 91 13.50 6.88 13.91
CA ARG A 91 12.99 6.81 15.29
C ARG A 91 11.55 7.33 15.52
N GLY A 92 10.92 7.92 14.50
CA GLY A 92 9.51 8.34 14.52
C GLY A 92 8.54 7.36 13.83
N THR A 93 9.03 6.26 13.26
CA THR A 93 8.20 5.26 12.55
C THR A 93 7.64 4.20 13.50
N VAL A 94 6.43 3.73 13.23
CA VAL A 94 5.83 2.53 13.87
C VAL A 94 6.14 1.25 13.09
N ALA A 95 6.32 1.35 11.77
CA ALA A 95 6.83 0.26 10.95
C ALA A 95 7.57 0.82 9.72
N VAL A 96 8.55 0.06 9.23
CA VAL A 96 9.23 0.32 7.96
C VAL A 96 9.42 -1.00 7.23
N PHE A 97 9.23 -1.00 5.92
CA PHE A 97 9.38 -2.15 5.03
C PHE A 97 10.37 -1.77 3.94
N GLU A 98 11.40 -2.58 3.71
CA GLU A 98 12.43 -2.36 2.69
C GLU A 98 12.45 -3.48 1.65
N GLY A 99 12.71 -3.14 0.39
CA GLY A 99 12.98 -4.10 -0.69
C GLY A 99 12.89 -3.50 -2.09
N ASP A 100 12.61 -4.32 -3.10
CA ASP A 100 12.50 -3.92 -4.51
C ASP A 100 11.11 -3.33 -4.84
N LEU A 101 11.08 -2.09 -5.37
CA LEU A 101 9.86 -1.38 -5.77
C LEU A 101 9.64 -1.43 -7.28
N SER A 102 8.55 -2.07 -7.69
CA SER A 102 8.01 -2.03 -9.05
C SER A 102 6.97 -0.93 -9.19
N LEU A 103 7.14 -0.07 -10.20
CA LEU A 103 6.17 0.98 -10.56
C LEU A 103 5.31 0.55 -11.75
N PHE A 104 3.99 0.75 -11.66
CA PHE A 104 3.05 0.49 -12.76
C PHE A 104 2.91 1.75 -13.66
N PRO A 105 2.38 1.65 -14.90
CA PRO A 105 2.28 2.80 -15.81
C PRO A 105 1.58 4.04 -15.23
N ALA A 106 0.61 3.85 -14.35
CA ALA A 106 -0.11 4.93 -13.68
C ALA A 106 0.74 5.74 -12.68
N ALA A 107 1.91 5.22 -12.26
CA ALA A 107 2.87 5.90 -11.40
C ALA A 107 3.40 7.23 -11.96
N SER A 108 3.31 7.43 -13.28
CA SER A 108 3.73 8.68 -13.93
C SER A 108 2.62 9.72 -14.03
N ASP A 109 1.37 9.39 -13.68
CA ASP A 109 0.27 10.35 -13.69
C ASP A 109 0.19 11.12 -12.37
N SER A 110 0.39 12.43 -12.46
CA SER A 110 0.30 13.39 -11.34
C SER A 110 -0.96 14.27 -11.39
N ALA A 111 -1.85 14.07 -12.36
CA ALA A 111 -3.11 14.80 -12.42
C ALA A 111 -4.03 14.42 -11.24
N GLY A 112 -4.67 15.41 -10.61
CA GLY A 112 -5.63 15.18 -9.53
C GLY A 112 -5.06 14.56 -8.25
N ILE A 113 -3.73 14.56 -8.06
CA ILE A 113 -3.08 13.75 -7.02
C ILE A 113 -3.56 14.06 -5.59
N GLU A 114 -3.92 15.33 -5.30
CA GLU A 114 -4.48 15.78 -4.01
C GLU A 114 -5.89 15.26 -3.73
N GLU A 115 -6.63 14.83 -4.77
CA GLU A 115 -7.99 14.28 -4.65
C GLU A 115 -7.99 12.77 -4.42
N ARG A 116 -6.87 12.10 -4.73
CA ARG A 116 -6.74 10.63 -4.73
C ARG A 116 -6.88 10.02 -3.33
N GLN A 117 -7.69 8.97 -3.24
CA GLN A 117 -7.76 8.11 -2.06
C GLN A 117 -6.78 6.95 -2.23
N TYR A 118 -5.68 6.99 -1.49
CA TYR A 118 -4.66 5.96 -1.47
C TYR A 118 -5.02 4.80 -0.54
N ILE A 119 -4.61 3.59 -0.90
CA ILE A 119 -4.65 2.42 -0.02
C ILE A 119 -3.31 1.70 -0.11
N LEU A 120 -2.67 1.52 1.05
CA LEU A 120 -1.50 0.65 1.20
C LEU A 120 -1.98 -0.68 1.79
N LYS A 121 -1.87 -1.76 1.01
CA LYS A 121 -2.05 -3.12 1.51
C LYS A 121 -0.74 -3.65 2.05
N LEU A 122 -0.72 -4.15 3.28
CA LEU A 122 0.30 -5.11 3.75
C LEU A 122 -0.28 -6.52 3.66
N GLY A 123 0.49 -7.48 3.16
CA GLY A 123 0.06 -8.88 3.00
C GLY A 123 1.04 -9.89 3.57
N TYR A 124 0.51 -10.94 4.21
CA TYR A 124 1.24 -12.15 4.60
C TYR A 124 0.56 -13.34 3.91
N TYR A 125 1.25 -14.01 3.00
CA TYR A 125 0.74 -15.17 2.29
C TYR A 125 0.83 -16.44 3.13
N ASN A 126 -0.07 -17.39 2.86
CA ASN A 126 0.03 -18.74 3.45
C ASN A 126 0.97 -19.67 2.67
N ASN A 127 1.30 -19.30 1.43
CA ASN A 127 2.17 -20.03 0.51
C ASN A 127 1.82 -21.53 0.34
N ILE A 128 0.54 -21.89 0.50
CA ILE A 128 0.04 -23.27 0.35
C ILE A 128 -0.03 -23.68 -1.12
N ASP A 129 -0.54 -22.80 -2.00
CA ASP A 129 -0.58 -23.00 -3.45
C ASP A 129 -0.34 -21.68 -4.18
N ILE A 130 0.93 -21.44 -4.54
CA ILE A 130 1.38 -20.23 -5.23
C ILE A 130 0.77 -20.14 -6.64
N THR A 131 0.64 -21.26 -7.34
CA THR A 131 0.09 -21.28 -8.71
C THR A 131 -1.39 -20.93 -8.72
N GLN A 132 -2.18 -21.47 -7.79
CA GLN A 132 -3.59 -21.11 -7.66
C GLN A 132 -3.76 -19.67 -7.17
N ARG A 133 -2.93 -19.20 -6.23
CA ARG A 133 -2.89 -17.80 -5.80
C ARG A 133 -2.73 -16.87 -7.00
N ASP A 134 -1.70 -17.07 -7.81
CA ASP A 134 -1.38 -16.19 -8.93
C ASP A 134 -2.45 -16.24 -10.05
N ALA A 135 -3.12 -17.38 -10.22
CA ALA A 135 -4.26 -17.54 -11.14
C ALA A 135 -5.54 -16.82 -10.63
N ASP A 136 -5.87 -16.97 -9.35
CA ASP A 136 -7.00 -16.27 -8.71
C ASP A 136 -6.78 -14.75 -8.74
N LEU A 137 -5.53 -14.34 -8.49
CA LEU A 137 -5.05 -12.95 -8.51
C LEU A 137 -5.26 -12.30 -9.88
N THR A 138 -4.78 -12.96 -10.93
CA THR A 138 -4.96 -12.53 -12.32
C THR A 138 -6.44 -12.43 -12.69
N THR A 139 -7.23 -13.43 -12.29
CA THR A 139 -8.68 -13.46 -12.52
C THR A 139 -9.40 -12.31 -11.82
N LEU A 140 -9.02 -12.01 -10.57
CA LEU A 140 -9.59 -10.91 -9.79
C LEU A 140 -9.25 -9.55 -10.44
N GLY A 141 -8.00 -9.33 -10.85
CA GLY A 141 -7.58 -8.13 -11.59
C GLY A 141 -8.36 -7.93 -12.88
N SER A 142 -8.48 -8.96 -13.72
CA SER A 142 -9.26 -8.90 -14.97
C SER A 142 -10.75 -8.62 -14.78
N ILE A 143 -11.35 -8.96 -13.63
CA ILE A 143 -12.73 -8.60 -13.28
C ILE A 143 -12.80 -7.15 -12.78
N ALA A 144 -11.80 -6.69 -12.01
CA ALA A 144 -11.71 -5.32 -11.53
C ALA A 144 -11.63 -4.30 -12.68
N GLU A 145 -10.74 -4.55 -13.65
CA GLU A 145 -10.50 -3.69 -14.82
C GLU A 145 -11.77 -3.46 -15.68
N GLN A 146 -12.76 -4.37 -15.59
CA GLN A 146 -14.04 -4.26 -16.30
C GLN A 146 -15.10 -3.43 -15.56
N ARG A 147 -14.79 -2.89 -14.37
CA ARG A 147 -15.73 -2.10 -13.56
C ARG A 147 -15.36 -0.61 -13.59
N ASP A 148 -16.34 0.24 -13.85
CA ASP A 148 -16.14 1.69 -13.81
C ASP A 148 -15.73 2.15 -12.40
N GLY A 149 -14.68 2.98 -12.33
CA GLY A 149 -14.15 3.49 -11.07
C GLY A 149 -13.44 2.45 -10.21
N HIS A 150 -12.91 1.37 -10.79
CA HIS A 150 -12.00 0.46 -10.10
C HIS A 150 -10.72 1.18 -9.62
N TRP A 151 -10.02 0.55 -8.67
CA TRP A 151 -8.76 1.06 -8.17
C TRP A 151 -7.66 0.95 -9.21
N ILE A 152 -6.70 1.87 -9.16
CA ILE A 152 -5.54 1.89 -10.03
C ILE A 152 -4.33 1.42 -9.23
N ASN A 153 -3.57 0.47 -9.78
CA ASN A 153 -2.30 0.04 -9.18
C ASN A 153 -1.21 1.07 -9.48
N GLU A 154 -0.55 1.58 -8.45
CA GLU A 154 0.52 2.57 -8.59
C GLU A 154 1.90 1.93 -8.38
N ALA A 155 2.09 1.21 -7.28
CA ALA A 155 3.35 0.56 -6.96
C ALA A 155 3.19 -0.78 -6.21
N PHE A 156 4.23 -1.60 -6.27
CA PHE A 156 4.35 -2.86 -5.55
C PHE A 156 5.77 -2.96 -4.98
N LEU A 157 5.88 -3.14 -3.66
CA LEU A 157 7.14 -3.43 -2.96
C LEU A 157 7.17 -4.91 -2.62
N ASN A 158 8.13 -5.65 -3.17
CA ASN A 158 8.53 -6.95 -2.63
C ASN A 158 9.36 -6.68 -1.37
N VAL A 159 8.97 -7.20 -0.22
CA VAL A 159 9.61 -6.82 1.06
C VAL A 159 10.65 -7.85 1.47
N ASP A 160 11.88 -7.39 1.65
CA ASP A 160 13.04 -8.21 2.01
C ASP A 160 13.41 -8.03 3.49
N ASP A 161 13.25 -6.83 4.06
CA ASP A 161 13.46 -6.55 5.50
C ASP A 161 12.36 -5.64 6.08
N ALA A 162 12.17 -5.70 7.40
CA ALA A 162 11.19 -4.86 8.10
C ALA A 162 11.60 -4.50 9.53
N MET A 163 11.15 -3.32 9.96
CA MET A 163 11.29 -2.81 11.31
C MET A 163 9.91 -2.53 11.91
N GLY A 164 9.75 -2.73 13.23
CA GLY A 164 8.57 -2.36 14.01
C GLY A 164 7.47 -3.43 14.08
N ILE A 165 7.25 -4.18 13.00
CA ILE A 165 6.39 -5.38 12.97
C ILE A 165 7.13 -6.56 12.31
N ALA A 166 6.48 -7.73 12.21
CA ALA A 166 7.01 -8.83 11.41
C ALA A 166 7.09 -8.43 9.92
N THR A 167 8.00 -9.03 9.16
CA THR A 167 8.16 -8.78 7.72
C THR A 167 6.92 -9.29 6.96
N PRO A 168 6.09 -8.43 6.34
CA PRO A 168 5.09 -8.87 5.37
C PRO A 168 5.78 -9.38 4.10
N ASP A 169 5.10 -10.16 3.26
CA ASP A 169 5.65 -10.56 1.96
C ASP A 169 5.64 -9.37 0.96
N GLU A 170 4.67 -8.46 1.09
CA GLU A 170 4.48 -7.35 0.14
C GLU A 170 3.87 -6.09 0.77
N VAL A 171 4.13 -4.96 0.11
CA VAL A 171 3.29 -3.76 0.18
C VAL A 171 2.74 -3.41 -1.20
N VAL A 172 1.42 -3.33 -1.35
CA VAL A 172 0.78 -2.84 -2.59
C VAL A 172 0.25 -1.44 -2.37
N VAL A 173 0.62 -0.50 -3.25
CA VAL A 173 0.13 0.88 -3.25
C VAL A 173 -0.83 1.04 -4.42
N ILE A 174 -2.09 1.34 -4.10
CA ILE A 174 -3.14 1.61 -5.07
C ILE A 174 -3.80 2.96 -4.76
N TYR A 175 -4.59 3.47 -5.70
CA TYR A 175 -5.47 4.61 -5.45
C TYR A 175 -6.81 4.52 -6.18
N TYR A 176 -7.75 5.35 -5.75
CA TYR A 176 -8.89 5.81 -6.54
C TYR A 176 -8.67 7.29 -6.86
N GLU A 177 -9.12 7.75 -8.03
CA GLU A 177 -8.94 9.15 -8.45
C GLU A 177 -9.59 10.14 -7.48
N THR A 178 -10.70 9.75 -6.85
CA THR A 178 -11.31 10.52 -5.77
C THR A 178 -11.84 9.63 -4.64
N ALA A 179 -11.98 10.21 -3.44
CA ALA A 179 -12.65 9.54 -2.32
C ALA A 179 -14.12 9.17 -2.64
N ASP A 180 -14.82 9.98 -3.43
CA ASP A 180 -16.20 9.72 -3.86
C ASP A 180 -16.27 8.57 -4.86
N GLN A 181 -15.33 8.46 -5.80
CA GLN A 181 -15.19 7.29 -6.68
C GLN A 181 -14.96 6.02 -5.85
N ALA A 182 -14.08 6.07 -4.84
CA ALA A 182 -13.82 4.94 -3.96
C ALA A 182 -15.08 4.49 -3.19
N ILE A 183 -15.91 5.44 -2.71
CA ILE A 183 -17.20 5.14 -2.08
C ILE A 183 -18.16 4.53 -3.09
N ALA A 184 -18.37 5.17 -4.24
CA ALA A 184 -19.29 4.69 -5.27
C ALA A 184 -18.90 3.31 -5.81
N PHE A 185 -17.61 3.03 -5.97
CA PHE A 185 -17.13 1.71 -6.37
C PHE A 185 -17.50 0.64 -5.35
N ARG A 186 -17.20 0.87 -4.07
CA ARG A 186 -17.52 -0.07 -2.99
C ARG A 186 -19.02 -0.28 -2.84
N ASP A 187 -19.82 0.78 -2.86
CA ASP A 187 -21.28 0.70 -2.69
C ASP A 187 -21.95 -0.08 -3.84
N ASN A 188 -21.46 0.08 -5.09
CA ASN A 188 -22.08 -0.55 -6.27
C ASN A 188 -21.50 -1.93 -6.64
N ASN A 189 -20.32 -2.32 -6.16
CA ASN A 189 -19.62 -3.56 -6.54
C ASN A 189 -19.42 -4.52 -5.36
N GLN A 190 -20.45 -4.73 -4.54
CA GLN A 190 -20.38 -5.66 -3.39
C GLN A 190 -19.94 -7.08 -3.78
N ASP A 191 -20.36 -7.56 -4.97
CA ASP A 191 -19.95 -8.85 -5.52
C ASP A 191 -18.43 -8.95 -5.76
N MET A 192 -17.79 -7.81 -6.04
CA MET A 192 -16.35 -7.72 -6.19
C MET A 192 -15.63 -7.72 -4.83
N LEU A 193 -16.19 -7.02 -3.83
CA LEU A 193 -15.64 -7.00 -2.47
C LEU A 193 -15.73 -8.40 -1.81
N GLU A 194 -16.76 -9.18 -2.13
CA GLU A 194 -16.88 -10.58 -1.71
C GLU A 194 -15.78 -11.47 -2.33
N LYS A 195 -15.47 -11.30 -3.62
CA LYS A 195 -14.40 -12.04 -4.33
C LYS A 195 -13.03 -11.74 -3.75
N VAL A 196 -12.73 -10.46 -3.52
CA VAL A 196 -11.55 -10.03 -2.75
C VAL A 196 -11.50 -10.71 -1.38
N GLY A 197 -12.61 -10.67 -0.63
CA GLY A 197 -12.68 -11.27 0.70
C GLY A 197 -12.45 -12.78 0.66
N ALA A 198 -12.88 -13.47 -0.40
CA ALA A 198 -12.59 -14.87 -0.65
C ALA A 198 -11.11 -15.11 -0.95
N PHE A 199 -10.49 -14.31 -1.83
CA PHE A 199 -9.05 -14.35 -2.09
C PHE A 199 -8.24 -14.22 -0.79
N ASN A 200 -8.52 -13.19 0.00
CA ASN A 200 -7.79 -12.93 1.24
C ASN A 200 -7.90 -14.11 2.23
N ARG A 201 -9.06 -14.75 2.34
CA ARG A 201 -9.24 -15.94 3.19
C ARG A 201 -8.57 -17.20 2.64
N ALA A 202 -8.46 -17.32 1.31
CA ALA A 202 -7.84 -18.47 0.66
C ALA A 202 -6.32 -18.42 0.69
N HIS A 203 -5.74 -17.21 0.59
CA HIS A 203 -4.31 -17.03 0.29
C HIS A 203 -3.50 -16.26 1.34
N LEU A 204 -4.13 -15.54 2.27
CA LEU A 204 -3.44 -14.72 3.28
C LEU A 204 -3.60 -15.30 4.70
N THR A 205 -2.52 -15.28 5.48
CA THR A 205 -2.54 -15.51 6.93
C THR A 205 -2.82 -14.22 7.70
N GLY A 206 -2.39 -13.08 7.15
CA GLY A 206 -2.57 -11.75 7.72
C GLY A 206 -2.62 -10.68 6.64
N PHE A 207 -3.38 -9.61 6.86
CA PHE A 207 -3.37 -8.44 5.99
C PHE A 207 -3.88 -7.19 6.71
N THR A 208 -3.51 -6.02 6.21
CA THR A 208 -4.18 -4.75 6.54
C THR A 208 -4.23 -3.82 5.34
N TYR A 209 -5.24 -2.96 5.31
CA TYR A 209 -5.45 -1.88 4.37
C TYR A 209 -5.39 -0.57 5.13
N LEU A 210 -4.38 0.23 4.85
CA LEU A 210 -4.20 1.57 5.39
C LEU A 210 -4.73 2.56 4.36
N VAL A 211 -5.85 3.22 4.67
CA VAL A 211 -6.51 4.16 3.76
C VAL A 211 -6.05 5.57 4.10
N GLY A 212 -5.58 6.28 3.07
CA GLY A 212 -5.00 7.60 3.18
C GLY A 212 -5.29 8.51 1.98
N ALA A 213 -4.60 9.64 1.95
CA ALA A 213 -4.55 10.57 0.82
C ALA A 213 -3.09 10.78 0.38
N ALA A 214 -2.87 11.53 -0.69
CA ALA A 214 -1.55 12.08 -0.99
C ALA A 214 -1.40 13.51 -0.44
N GLU A 215 -0.19 13.85 -0.04
CA GLU A 215 0.31 15.22 0.14
C GLU A 215 1.43 15.46 -0.89
N GLN A 216 1.64 16.73 -1.28
CA GLN A 216 2.76 17.15 -2.14
C GLN A 216 4.07 17.23 -1.36
#